data_AF-A0A9N9EMV9-F1
#
_entry.id   AF-A0A9N9EMV9-F1
#
_cell.length_a   1.000
_cell.length_b   1.000
_cell.length_c   1.000
_cell.angle_alpha   90.00
_cell.angle_beta   90.00
_cell.angle_gamma   90.00
#
_symmetry.space_group_name_H-M   'P 1'
#
loop_
_entity.id
_entity.type
_entity.pdbx_description
1 polymer ?
#
loop_
_entity_poly.entity_id
_entity_poly.type
_entity_poly.pdbx_seq_one_letter_code
_entity_poly.pdbx_strand_id
1 'polypeptide(L)'
;MDYSEFTFENSSANNDSQTVENDDDTRSEALSGYQSDESLVTEYASAFEEDDDETDLTQEECWEVVSSFFKNKGIVRQQLDSFDDFIERGLVEVINETPMQAIRYSDFEDGREIMTQYRFEFDKPSFTKPQFSEPEGIKKQLFPNEARLRGLTYSSPLFLNMKLFISKLIINSYDEIDYNENDFKGYEETVVDEPVFFGKIPVMVHSKFCSLAGLTFEELKEHHECPYDQGGYFIINGSEKVLIAQERLAYNYVYIFKYASPSTTLYSAEFRSSTEHMSKVRTVNLKLVTRTFAGDDIPIRVLFLALGILNDEDFIDCICLDSHDPEILKIVLSCIDETRAIQSQNIALDFIARRGNTSNAVREKRIEYAKNIIYNEFLPHVGVGIGFNLTKGYFLGYLAHRLLLSTLDRRELDDRDHFGKNALIWLVL
;
A
#
# COMPACT_ATOMS: atom_id res chain seq x y z
N MET A 1 29.77 -20.67 -9.42
CA MET A 1 31.12 -20.41 -8.87
C MET A 1 30.97 -19.45 -7.72
N ASP A 2 31.24 -20.00 -6.54
CA ASP A 2 31.50 -19.45 -5.20
C ASP A 2 30.50 -18.46 -4.56
N TYR A 3 29.61 -19.05 -3.77
CA TYR A 3 29.10 -18.47 -2.53
C TYR A 3 30.01 -18.96 -1.37
N SER A 4 30.40 -18.07 -0.45
CA SER A 4 31.09 -18.45 0.79
C SER A 4 30.20 -18.18 2.01
N GLU A 5 29.81 -19.27 2.68
CA GLU A 5 29.22 -19.31 4.02
C GLU A 5 30.34 -19.37 5.07
N PHE A 6 30.21 -18.56 6.13
CA PHE A 6 31.05 -18.64 7.32
C PHE A 6 30.32 -19.47 8.39
N THR A 7 30.95 -20.57 8.80
CA THR A 7 30.59 -21.37 9.99
C THR A 7 31.57 -21.05 11.12
N PHE A 8 31.08 -20.94 12.35
CA PHE A 8 31.90 -20.83 13.56
C PHE A 8 31.82 -22.15 14.34
N GLU A 9 33.00 -22.70 14.66
CA GLU A 9 33.21 -23.93 15.41
C GLU A 9 33.03 -23.74 16.91
N ASN A 10 32.39 -24.74 17.54
CA ASN A 10 32.32 -24.96 18.98
C ASN A 10 33.56 -25.75 19.42
N SER A 11 34.25 -25.31 20.48
CA SER A 11 35.24 -26.13 21.17
C SER A 11 34.83 -26.36 22.63
N SER A 12 34.71 -27.64 22.96
CA SER A 12 34.45 -28.21 24.27
C SER A 12 35.76 -28.61 24.95
N ALA A 13 35.91 -28.35 26.26
CA ALA A 13 36.88 -29.06 27.09
C ALA A 13 36.39 -29.21 28.55
N ASN A 14 36.04 -30.46 28.85
CA ASN A 14 35.96 -31.21 30.12
C ASN A 14 36.50 -30.59 31.43
N ASN A 15 35.61 -30.64 32.44
CA ASN A 15 35.73 -31.19 33.80
C ASN A 15 37.09 -31.66 34.31
N ASP A 16 37.43 -31.27 35.55
CA ASP A 16 37.65 -32.26 36.62
C ASP A 16 37.41 -31.69 38.05
N SER A 17 36.67 -32.48 38.81
CA SER A 17 36.23 -32.44 40.21
C SER A 17 37.31 -32.35 41.29
N GLN A 18 37.01 -31.63 42.39
CA GLN A 18 37.43 -31.96 43.76
C GLN A 18 36.35 -31.53 44.78
N THR A 19 35.95 -32.47 45.62
CA THR A 19 35.12 -32.31 46.82
C THR A 19 35.99 -32.12 48.06
N VAL A 20 35.50 -31.42 49.10
CA VAL A 20 35.61 -31.73 50.56
C VAL A 20 35.04 -30.57 51.40
N GLU A 21 34.01 -30.96 52.18
CA GLU A 21 33.59 -30.61 53.56
C GLU A 21 33.37 -29.17 54.10
N ASN A 22 32.30 -29.08 54.89
CA ASN A 22 31.86 -27.98 55.76
C ASN A 22 32.72 -27.89 57.03
N ASP A 23 32.99 -26.69 57.54
CA ASP A 23 32.43 -26.23 58.83
C ASP A 23 32.87 -24.79 59.19
N ASP A 24 31.91 -24.10 59.80
CA ASP A 24 31.82 -22.81 60.49
C ASP A 24 33.05 -22.12 61.13
N ASP A 25 32.80 -20.83 61.44
CA ASP A 25 33.53 -19.93 62.34
C ASP A 25 34.82 -19.25 61.84
N THR A 26 34.67 -18.01 61.35
CA THR A 26 35.39 -16.81 61.88
C THR A 26 35.17 -15.57 61.00
N ARG A 27 34.32 -14.64 61.47
CA ARG A 27 34.53 -13.17 61.52
C ARG A 27 33.19 -12.42 61.55
N SER A 28 32.66 -12.30 62.75
CA SER A 28 31.90 -11.13 63.17
C SER A 28 32.86 -9.94 63.32
N GLU A 29 32.78 -8.96 62.43
CA GLU A 29 33.01 -7.55 62.78
C GLU A 29 32.58 -6.66 61.62
N ALA A 30 31.86 -5.60 61.99
CA ALA A 30 31.43 -4.45 61.18
C ALA A 30 30.36 -4.69 60.11
N LEU A 31 29.11 -4.34 60.43
CA LEU A 31 28.23 -3.48 59.60
C LEU A 31 26.93 -3.21 60.36
N SER A 32 27.01 -2.25 61.28
CA SER A 32 25.85 -1.57 61.84
C SER A 32 26.01 -0.07 61.60
N GLY A 33 25.09 0.49 60.82
CA GLY A 33 24.93 1.94 60.64
C GLY A 33 25.58 2.48 59.37
N TYR A 34 24.79 2.60 58.30
CA TYR A 34 24.94 3.72 57.38
C TYR A 34 23.54 4.25 57.01
N GLN A 35 23.30 5.48 57.47
CA GLN A 35 22.19 6.36 57.11
C GLN A 35 22.14 6.58 55.59
N SER A 36 20.96 6.95 55.10
CA SER A 36 20.69 7.41 53.75
C SER A 36 21.60 8.57 53.35
N ASP A 37 22.54 8.34 52.44
CA ASP A 37 23.23 9.40 51.71
C ASP A 37 22.33 9.89 50.57
N GLU A 38 21.42 10.79 50.94
CA GLU A 38 20.58 11.60 50.05
C GLU A 38 21.40 12.76 49.40
N SER A 39 22.73 12.77 49.56
CA SER A 39 23.63 13.86 49.16
C SER A 39 24.37 13.65 47.84
N LEU A 40 24.40 12.44 47.28
CA LEU A 40 25.11 12.15 46.01
C LEU A 40 24.24 12.33 44.75
N VAL A 41 22.91 12.46 44.93
CA VAL A 41 21.98 12.79 43.84
C VAL A 41 21.83 14.31 43.67
N THR A 42 22.23 15.08 44.69
CA THR A 42 22.12 16.55 44.72
C THR A 42 23.29 17.26 44.04
N GLU A 43 24.46 16.62 43.91
CA GLU A 43 25.66 17.27 43.36
C GLU A 43 25.78 17.21 41.82
N TYR A 44 25.00 16.34 41.15
CA TYR A 44 24.83 16.37 39.69
C TYR A 44 23.58 17.15 39.25
N ALA A 45 22.68 17.47 40.18
CA ALA A 45 21.50 18.29 39.93
C ALA A 45 21.73 19.79 40.23
N SER A 46 22.81 20.15 40.94
CA SER A 46 23.13 21.53 41.31
C SER A 46 24.16 22.24 40.40
N ALA A 47 24.46 21.67 39.23
CA ALA A 47 25.32 22.30 38.21
C ALA A 47 24.50 22.94 37.07
N PHE A 48 23.18 23.08 37.24
CA PHE A 48 22.25 23.73 36.31
C PHE A 48 21.45 24.85 36.97
N GLU A 49 21.96 25.43 38.06
CA GLU A 49 21.42 26.68 38.58
C GLU A 49 22.46 27.78 38.35
N GLU A 50 22.02 28.84 37.66
CA GLU A 50 22.74 30.08 37.34
C GLU A 50 23.68 30.07 36.12
N ASP A 51 23.13 29.68 34.96
CA ASP A 51 23.26 30.45 33.70
C ASP A 51 21.85 30.49 33.05
N ASP A 52 20.85 30.97 33.80
CA ASP A 52 19.57 31.46 33.24
C ASP A 52 19.82 32.84 32.61
N ASP A 53 20.75 32.91 31.65
CA ASP A 53 20.71 33.94 30.64
C ASP A 53 19.50 33.59 29.77
N GLU A 54 18.39 34.30 30.02
CA GLU A 54 17.18 34.40 29.20
C GLU A 54 17.55 34.40 27.70
N THR A 55 17.59 33.23 27.07
CA THR A 55 17.48 33.07 25.62
C THR A 55 16.17 32.38 25.28
N ASP A 56 15.11 32.72 26.03
CA ASP A 56 13.75 32.53 25.55
C ASP A 56 13.63 33.32 24.24
N LEU A 57 13.48 32.58 23.13
CA LEU A 57 13.26 33.17 21.81
C LEU A 57 12.13 34.18 21.93
N THR A 58 12.44 35.42 21.57
CA THR A 58 11.45 36.49 21.52
C THR A 58 10.40 36.15 20.46
N GLN A 59 9.21 36.73 20.61
CA GLN A 59 8.17 36.60 19.59
C GLN A 59 8.65 37.08 18.21
N GLU A 60 9.55 38.07 18.18
CA GLU A 60 10.13 38.59 16.94
C GLU A 60 11.05 37.55 16.28
N GLU A 61 11.89 36.87 17.06
CA GLU A 61 12.76 35.79 16.55
C GLU A 61 11.93 34.59 16.03
N CYS A 62 10.82 34.26 16.68
CA CYS A 62 9.88 33.27 16.15
C CYS A 62 9.34 33.67 14.76
N TRP A 63 9.02 34.95 14.56
CA TRP A 63 8.55 35.45 13.26
C TRP A 63 9.62 35.42 12.18
N GLU A 64 10.90 35.57 12.52
CA GLU A 64 12.01 35.39 11.57
C GLU A 64 12.08 33.95 11.06
N VAL A 65 11.91 32.96 11.94
CA VAL A 65 11.86 31.54 11.57
C VAL A 65 10.68 31.25 10.64
N VAL A 66 9.49 31.77 10.97
CA VAL A 66 8.29 31.63 10.14
C VAL A 66 8.47 32.30 8.78
N SER A 67 9.07 33.49 8.76
CA SER A 67 9.38 34.22 7.53
C SER A 67 10.34 33.43 6.63
N SER A 68 11.37 32.82 7.22
CA SER A 68 12.30 31.94 6.49
C SER A 68 11.60 30.70 5.91
N PHE A 69 10.66 30.11 6.65
CA PHE A 69 9.86 28.99 6.16
C PHE A 69 9.08 29.35 4.90
N PHE A 70 8.32 30.45 4.92
CA PHE A 70 7.52 30.88 3.76
C PHE A 70 8.38 31.37 2.60
N LYS A 71 9.54 31.97 2.86
CA LYS A 71 10.49 32.37 1.81
C LYS A 71 11.03 31.16 1.04
N ASN A 72 11.25 30.03 1.73
CA ASN A 72 11.79 28.82 1.12
C ASN A 72 10.72 27.89 0.54
N LYS A 73 9.58 27.75 1.22
CA LYS A 73 8.51 26.81 0.83
C LYS A 73 7.44 27.45 -0.03
N GLY A 74 7.13 28.73 0.15
CA GLY A 74 5.94 29.35 -0.43
C GLY A 74 4.64 28.84 0.21
N ILE A 75 3.49 29.16 -0.41
CA ILE A 75 2.15 28.92 0.15
C ILE A 75 1.41 27.77 -0.56
N VAL A 76 1.77 27.47 -1.82
CA VAL A 76 1.12 26.44 -2.65
C VAL A 76 1.95 25.15 -2.78
N ARG A 77 2.95 24.98 -1.91
CA ARG A 77 4.00 23.97 -2.07
C ARG A 77 3.45 22.54 -2.16
N GLN A 78 2.43 22.23 -1.36
CA GLN A 78 1.73 20.95 -1.34
C GLN A 78 1.13 20.56 -2.70
N GLN A 79 0.63 21.52 -3.49
CA GLN A 79 0.09 21.26 -4.83
C GLN A 79 1.21 20.94 -5.82
N LEU A 80 2.26 21.75 -5.78
CA LEU A 80 3.42 21.60 -6.68
C LEU A 80 4.20 20.33 -6.39
N ASP A 81 4.51 20.06 -5.12
CA ASP A 81 5.24 18.86 -4.70
C ASP A 81 4.44 17.60 -5.01
N SER A 82 3.11 17.61 -4.81
CA SER A 82 2.26 16.47 -5.15
C SER A 82 2.26 16.21 -6.65
N PHE A 83 2.21 17.25 -7.48
CA PHE A 83 2.24 17.12 -8.94
C PHE A 83 3.60 16.63 -9.42
N ASP A 84 4.68 17.21 -8.91
CA ASP A 84 6.04 16.81 -9.28
C ASP A 84 6.30 15.36 -8.89
N ASP A 85 5.89 14.92 -7.70
CA ASP A 85 6.04 13.53 -7.24
C ASP A 85 5.21 12.55 -8.09
N PHE A 86 3.98 12.94 -8.48
CA PHE A 86 3.15 12.15 -9.39
C PHE A 86 3.83 11.96 -10.76
N ILE A 87 4.39 13.01 -11.35
CA ILE A 87 5.05 12.92 -12.66
C ILE A 87 6.38 12.14 -12.57
N GLU A 88 7.15 12.34 -11.51
CA GLU A 88 8.47 11.71 -11.33
C GLU A 88 8.39 10.23 -10.93
N ARG A 89 7.42 9.86 -10.08
CA ARG A 89 7.30 8.51 -9.51
C ARG A 89 5.96 7.86 -9.82
N GLY A 90 4.86 8.55 -9.51
CA GLY A 90 3.52 7.98 -9.60
C GLY A 90 3.15 7.45 -10.99
N LEU A 91 3.51 8.16 -12.07
CA LEU A 91 3.22 7.67 -13.43
C LEU A 91 4.00 6.40 -13.77
N VAL A 92 5.25 6.29 -13.32
CA VAL A 92 6.08 5.09 -13.54
C VAL A 92 5.45 3.89 -12.83
N GLU A 93 4.99 4.09 -11.60
CA GLU A 93 4.32 3.07 -10.80
C GLU A 93 3.03 2.59 -11.47
N VAL A 94 2.18 3.52 -11.92
CA VAL A 94 0.92 3.19 -12.63
C VAL A 94 1.17 2.37 -13.91
N ILE A 95 2.21 2.72 -14.68
CA ILE A 95 2.58 1.99 -15.89
C ILE A 95 3.03 0.57 -15.54
N ASN A 96 3.86 0.41 -14.51
CA ASN A 96 4.39 -0.90 -14.10
C ASN A 96 3.33 -1.81 -13.48
N GLU A 97 2.34 -1.24 -12.80
CA GLU A 97 1.30 -2.01 -12.09
C GLU A 97 0.18 -2.52 -13.00
N THR A 98 0.04 -1.95 -14.20
CA THR A 98 -1.01 -2.36 -15.14
C THR A 98 -0.62 -3.71 -15.76
N PRO A 99 -1.36 -4.81 -15.50
CA PRO A 99 -0.97 -6.13 -15.95
C PRO A 99 -0.92 -6.16 -17.48
N MET A 100 0.24 -6.55 -18.00
CA MET A 100 0.51 -6.65 -19.42
C MET A 100 -0.34 -7.76 -20.02
N GLN A 101 -1.43 -7.40 -20.69
CA GLN A 101 -2.27 -8.40 -21.34
C GLN A 101 -1.50 -9.00 -22.51
N ALA A 102 -1.10 -10.26 -22.33
CA ALA A 102 -0.56 -11.05 -23.42
C ALA A 102 -1.69 -11.39 -24.40
N ILE A 103 -1.58 -10.93 -25.64
CA ILE A 103 -2.50 -11.31 -26.70
C ILE A 103 -2.02 -12.65 -27.24
N ARG A 104 -2.88 -13.68 -27.17
CA ARG A 104 -2.60 -15.01 -27.69
C ARG A 104 -3.43 -15.26 -28.96
N TYR A 105 -2.80 -15.78 -29.98
CA TYR A 105 -3.42 -16.14 -31.24
C TYR A 105 -2.94 -17.53 -31.66
N SER A 106 -3.87 -18.46 -31.93
CA SER A 106 -3.55 -19.77 -32.49
C SER A 106 -3.67 -19.74 -34.01
N ASP A 107 -2.68 -20.31 -34.70
CA ASP A 107 -2.72 -20.57 -36.13
C ASP A 107 -2.34 -22.03 -36.42
N PHE A 108 -2.53 -22.49 -37.66
CA PHE A 108 -2.10 -23.81 -38.12
C PHE A 108 -1.02 -23.68 -39.19
N GLU A 109 0.22 -24.08 -38.86
CA GLU A 109 1.32 -24.18 -39.84
C GLU A 109 1.77 -25.65 -39.92
N ASP A 110 1.99 -26.16 -41.14
CA ASP A 110 2.49 -27.52 -41.41
C ASP A 110 1.73 -28.66 -40.67
N GLY A 111 0.42 -28.50 -40.48
CA GLY A 111 -0.44 -29.48 -39.82
C GLY A 111 -0.28 -29.55 -38.29
N ARG A 112 0.37 -28.55 -37.69
CA ARG A 112 0.50 -28.37 -36.23
C ARG A 112 -0.16 -27.06 -35.84
N GLU A 113 -0.81 -27.06 -34.67
CA GLU A 113 -1.32 -25.82 -34.10
C GLU A 113 -0.14 -25.05 -33.47
N ILE A 114 -0.03 -23.76 -33.76
CA ILE A 114 0.99 -22.87 -33.22
C ILE A 114 0.28 -21.73 -32.50
N MET A 115 0.48 -21.65 -31.19
CA MET A 115 0.04 -20.52 -30.40
C MET A 115 1.14 -19.46 -30.34
N THR A 116 0.86 -18.28 -30.89
CA THR A 116 1.73 -17.11 -30.81
C THR A 116 1.23 -16.18 -29.71
N GLN A 117 2.14 -15.76 -28.84
CA GLN A 117 1.88 -14.81 -27.75
C GLN A 117 2.64 -13.52 -28.01
N TYR A 118 1.92 -12.40 -27.95
CA TYR A 118 2.45 -11.05 -28.00
C TYR A 118 2.43 -10.45 -26.60
N ARG A 119 3.60 -10.05 -26.10
CA ARG A 119 3.77 -9.41 -24.80
C ARG A 119 4.46 -8.08 -25.02
N PHE A 120 3.78 -7.00 -24.69
CA PHE A 120 4.38 -5.67 -24.69
C PHE A 120 5.19 -5.51 -23.39
N GLU A 121 6.11 -4.55 -23.34
CA GLU A 121 6.67 -3.95 -22.14
C GLU A 121 6.84 -2.46 -22.40
N PHE A 122 6.55 -1.64 -21.39
CA PHE A 122 6.75 -0.19 -21.47
C PHE A 122 7.93 0.18 -20.58
N ASP A 123 8.88 0.95 -21.13
CA ASP A 123 9.94 1.56 -20.33
C ASP A 123 9.43 2.84 -19.63
N LYS A 124 10.35 3.56 -18.98
CA LYS A 124 10.06 4.80 -18.27
C LYS A 124 9.42 5.86 -19.18
N PRO A 125 8.36 6.55 -18.73
CA PRO A 125 7.77 7.68 -19.43
C PRO A 125 8.79 8.79 -19.62
N SER A 126 8.77 9.39 -20.81
CA SER A 126 9.52 10.60 -21.12
C SER A 126 8.58 11.78 -21.36
N PHE A 127 8.97 12.91 -20.79
CA PHE A 127 8.21 14.15 -20.82
C PHE A 127 9.04 15.25 -21.47
N THR A 128 8.39 16.03 -22.32
CA THR A 128 8.98 17.28 -22.85
C THR A 128 8.47 18.48 -22.04
N LYS A 129 8.93 19.69 -22.36
CA LYS A 129 8.20 20.89 -21.94
C LYS A 129 6.86 21.00 -22.70
N PRO A 130 5.86 21.71 -22.15
CA PRO A 130 4.59 21.97 -22.83
C PRO A 130 4.79 22.53 -24.24
N GLN A 131 4.13 21.93 -25.22
CA GLN A 131 4.23 22.31 -26.62
C GLN A 131 2.88 22.18 -27.33
N PHE A 132 2.70 23.00 -28.36
CA PHE A 132 1.54 22.94 -29.24
C PHE A 132 1.98 22.76 -30.70
N SER A 133 1.13 22.13 -31.49
CA SER A 133 1.33 21.97 -32.93
C SER A 133 0.46 22.98 -33.66
N GLU A 134 1.06 23.75 -34.55
CA GLU A 134 0.31 24.59 -35.50
C GLU A 134 -0.39 23.73 -36.56
N PRO A 135 -1.40 24.27 -37.28
CA PRO A 135 -2.06 23.57 -38.38
C PRO A 135 -1.08 23.06 -39.46
N GLU A 136 0.06 23.74 -39.60
CA GLU A 136 1.16 23.40 -40.51
C GLU A 136 2.06 22.25 -40.00
N GLY A 137 1.79 21.72 -38.81
CA GLY A 137 2.53 20.62 -38.20
C GLY A 137 3.78 21.03 -37.42
N ILE A 138 4.13 22.31 -37.42
CA ILE A 138 5.28 22.84 -36.67
C ILE A 138 4.97 22.80 -35.17
N LYS A 139 5.87 22.18 -34.39
CA LYS A 139 5.79 22.12 -32.93
C LYS A 139 6.49 23.33 -32.34
N LYS A 140 5.81 24.06 -31.45
CA LYS A 140 6.36 25.20 -30.72
C LYS A 140 6.17 25.00 -29.22
N GLN A 141 7.16 25.42 -28.45
CA GLN A 141 7.03 25.48 -26.99
C GLN A 141 5.89 26.43 -26.63
N LEU A 142 5.04 25.99 -25.70
CA LEU A 142 3.89 26.74 -25.23
C LEU A 142 4.25 27.40 -23.88
N PHE A 143 3.86 28.65 -23.71
CA PHE A 143 3.91 29.37 -22.42
C PHE A 143 2.50 29.53 -21.84
N PRO A 144 2.34 29.63 -20.51
CA PRO A 144 1.01 29.67 -19.88
C PRO A 144 0.14 30.84 -20.38
N ASN A 145 0.67 32.06 -20.49
CA ASN A 145 -0.08 33.22 -20.97
C ASN A 145 -0.58 33.04 -22.42
N GLU A 146 0.23 32.44 -23.29
CA GLU A 146 -0.20 32.10 -24.64
C GLU A 146 -1.36 31.09 -24.61
N ALA A 147 -1.29 30.08 -23.74
CA ALA A 147 -2.35 29.09 -23.60
C ALA A 147 -3.67 29.73 -23.13
N ARG A 148 -3.61 30.69 -22.20
CA ARG A 148 -4.77 31.49 -21.74
C ARG A 148 -5.41 32.25 -22.90
N LEU A 149 -4.62 33.09 -23.58
CA LEU A 149 -5.12 34.00 -24.62
C LEU A 149 -5.69 33.26 -25.84
N ARG A 150 -5.12 32.11 -26.19
CA ARG A 150 -5.53 31.34 -27.37
C ARG A 150 -6.59 30.27 -27.07
N GLY A 151 -7.05 30.14 -25.83
CA GLY A 151 -8.02 29.09 -25.48
C GLY A 151 -7.44 27.68 -25.58
N LEU A 152 -6.13 27.50 -25.37
CA LEU A 152 -5.45 26.21 -25.49
C LEU A 152 -5.34 25.50 -24.14
N THR A 153 -5.13 24.18 -24.19
CA THR A 153 -4.75 23.40 -22.99
C THR A 153 -3.24 23.37 -22.85
N TYR A 154 -2.75 23.80 -21.68
CA TYR A 154 -1.33 23.83 -21.35
C TYR A 154 -0.87 22.43 -20.92
N SER A 155 -0.36 21.67 -21.89
CA SER A 155 -0.02 20.26 -21.71
C SER A 155 1.29 19.87 -22.37
N SER A 156 1.97 18.90 -21.78
CA SER A 156 3.15 18.26 -22.36
C SER A 156 2.78 16.93 -23.02
N PRO A 157 3.35 16.59 -24.18
CA PRO A 157 3.27 15.25 -24.73
C PRO A 157 4.07 14.25 -23.89
N LEU A 158 3.46 13.08 -23.73
CA LEU A 158 4.00 11.90 -23.07
C LEU A 158 4.44 10.91 -24.14
N PHE A 159 5.67 10.42 -24.02
CA PHE A 159 6.21 9.36 -24.87
C PHE A 159 6.66 8.18 -24.03
N LEU A 160 6.40 6.96 -24.53
CA LEU A 160 6.81 5.71 -23.91
C LEU A 160 7.58 4.88 -24.93
N ASN A 161 8.72 4.32 -24.54
CA ASN A 161 9.33 3.27 -25.34
C ASN A 161 8.54 1.98 -25.09
N MET A 162 8.18 1.30 -26.16
CA MET A 162 7.40 0.07 -26.12
C MET A 162 8.23 -1.03 -26.75
N LYS A 163 8.57 -2.04 -25.96
CA LYS A 163 9.19 -3.28 -26.43
C LYS A 163 8.09 -4.28 -26.71
N LEU A 164 8.16 -4.95 -27.85
CA LEU A 164 7.29 -6.07 -28.17
C LEU A 164 8.11 -7.35 -28.11
N PHE A 165 7.63 -8.32 -27.34
CA PHE A 165 8.13 -9.68 -27.26
C PHE A 165 7.13 -10.61 -27.93
N ILE A 166 7.62 -11.49 -28.82
CA ILE A 166 6.81 -12.50 -29.50
C ILE A 166 7.33 -13.87 -29.07
N SER A 167 6.47 -14.73 -28.55
CA SER A 167 6.83 -16.12 -28.23
C SER A 167 5.89 -17.08 -28.96
N LYS A 168 6.40 -18.26 -29.36
CA LYS A 168 5.61 -19.27 -30.08
C LYS A 168 5.66 -20.60 -29.33
N LEU A 169 4.51 -21.26 -29.28
CA LEU A 169 4.33 -22.59 -28.72
C LEU A 169 3.73 -23.49 -29.81
N ILE A 170 4.40 -24.61 -30.11
CA ILE A 170 3.85 -25.64 -31.01
C ILE A 170 3.03 -26.60 -30.16
N ILE A 171 1.73 -26.62 -30.42
CA ILE A 171 0.74 -27.50 -29.79
C ILE A 171 0.71 -28.81 -30.57
N ASN A 172 1.05 -29.91 -29.90
CA ASN A 172 0.85 -31.25 -30.43
C ASN A 172 -0.57 -31.71 -30.08
N SER A 173 -1.29 -32.25 -31.06
CA SER A 173 -2.75 -32.48 -31.07
C SER A 173 -3.32 -33.46 -30.03
N TYR A 174 -2.55 -33.88 -29.02
CA TYR A 174 -2.95 -34.87 -28.01
C TYR A 174 -3.07 -34.32 -26.59
N ASP A 175 -2.67 -33.08 -26.34
CA ASP A 175 -2.60 -32.53 -24.98
C ASP A 175 -3.60 -31.35 -24.81
N GLU A 176 -4.74 -31.62 -24.17
CA GLU A 176 -5.55 -30.58 -23.51
C GLU A 176 -4.83 -30.15 -22.22
N ILE A 177 -3.72 -29.42 -22.36
CA ILE A 177 -3.01 -28.86 -21.21
C ILE A 177 -3.27 -27.36 -21.16
N ASP A 178 -3.62 -26.88 -19.96
CA ASP A 178 -3.67 -25.45 -19.64
C ASP A 178 -2.24 -24.91 -19.70
N TYR A 179 -1.90 -24.21 -20.79
CA TYR A 179 -0.53 -23.77 -21.05
C TYR A 179 -0.10 -22.68 -20.07
N ASN A 180 1.00 -22.93 -19.36
CA ASN A 180 1.65 -21.96 -18.50
C ASN A 180 2.60 -21.06 -19.32
N GLU A 181 2.90 -19.87 -18.82
CA GLU A 181 3.85 -18.94 -19.48
C GLU A 181 5.23 -19.58 -19.76
N ASN A 182 5.62 -20.57 -18.95
CA ASN A 182 6.88 -21.30 -19.10
C ASN A 182 6.92 -22.26 -20.30
N ASP A 183 5.78 -22.57 -20.93
CA ASP A 183 5.73 -23.52 -22.06
C ASP A 183 6.19 -22.87 -23.37
N PHE A 184 6.14 -21.54 -23.45
CA PHE A 184 6.55 -20.79 -24.63
C PHE A 184 8.09 -20.78 -24.77
N LYS A 185 8.62 -21.40 -25.83
CA LYS A 185 10.05 -21.31 -26.18
C LYS A 185 10.33 -19.95 -26.81
N GLY A 186 10.72 -18.98 -25.99
CA GLY A 186 10.94 -17.59 -26.38
C GLY A 186 12.10 -17.43 -27.36
N TYR A 187 11.79 -17.06 -28.61
CA TYR A 187 12.68 -16.23 -29.40
C TYR A 187 12.29 -14.78 -29.08
N GLU A 188 13.00 -14.13 -28.16
CA GLU A 188 12.74 -12.74 -27.84
C GLU A 188 13.26 -11.84 -28.96
N GLU A 189 12.39 -11.51 -29.91
CA GLU A 189 12.68 -10.48 -30.91
C GLU A 189 12.12 -9.15 -30.42
N THR A 190 12.99 -8.17 -30.16
CA THR A 190 12.54 -6.79 -29.94
C THR A 190 12.19 -6.18 -31.29
N VAL A 191 10.89 -6.11 -31.60
CA VAL A 191 10.42 -5.66 -32.94
C VAL A 191 10.34 -4.13 -33.05
N VAL A 192 10.11 -3.43 -31.95
CA VAL A 192 10.03 -1.95 -31.88
C VAL A 192 10.77 -1.49 -30.64
N ASP A 193 11.63 -0.49 -30.78
CA ASP A 193 12.29 0.26 -29.69
C ASP A 193 12.34 1.74 -30.07
N GLU A 194 11.15 2.32 -30.24
CA GLU A 194 10.99 3.74 -30.56
C GLU A 194 10.03 4.39 -29.57
N PRO A 195 10.26 5.68 -29.22
CA PRO A 195 9.36 6.43 -28.36
C PRO A 195 8.01 6.66 -29.07
N VAL A 196 6.97 6.00 -28.57
CA VAL A 196 5.60 6.13 -29.07
C VAL A 196 4.92 7.29 -28.33
N PHE A 197 4.29 8.19 -29.08
CA PHE A 197 3.43 9.22 -28.51
C PHE A 197 2.18 8.57 -27.89
N PHE A 198 2.06 8.64 -26.57
CA PHE A 198 0.95 8.02 -25.85
C PHE A 198 -0.22 9.01 -25.61
N GLY A 199 0.09 10.29 -25.46
CA GLY A 199 -0.91 11.31 -25.22
C GLY A 199 -0.31 12.60 -24.68
N LYS A 200 -1.14 13.46 -24.09
CA LYS A 200 -0.70 14.70 -23.45
C LYS A 200 -1.16 14.74 -22.01
N ILE A 201 -0.29 15.19 -21.12
CA ILE A 201 -0.59 15.42 -19.71
C ILE A 201 -0.63 16.94 -19.47
N PRO A 202 -1.74 17.49 -18.92
CA PRO A 202 -1.78 18.87 -18.45
C PRO A 202 -0.67 19.16 -17.45
N VAL A 203 0.03 20.27 -17.62
CA VAL A 203 1.15 20.65 -16.74
C VAL A 203 0.71 21.74 -15.78
N MET A 204 1.01 21.55 -14.50
CA MET A 204 0.72 22.55 -13.47
C MET A 204 1.65 23.76 -13.62
N VAL A 205 1.10 24.97 -13.56
CA VAL A 205 1.89 26.21 -13.66
C VAL A 205 2.83 26.32 -12.46
N HIS A 206 4.09 26.71 -12.71
CA HIS A 206 5.22 26.75 -11.76
C HIS A 206 5.74 25.40 -11.22
N SER A 207 5.23 24.25 -11.69
CA SER A 207 5.83 22.94 -11.38
C SER A 207 7.18 22.76 -12.09
N LYS A 208 7.98 21.74 -11.72
CA LYS A 208 9.29 21.47 -12.38
C LYS A 208 9.16 21.28 -13.90
N PHE A 209 8.01 20.78 -14.34
CA PHE A 209 7.73 20.46 -15.74
C PHE A 209 7.17 21.66 -16.52
N CYS A 210 6.83 22.76 -15.85
CA CYS A 210 6.37 24.00 -16.48
C CYS A 210 7.49 24.68 -17.31
N SER A 211 7.10 25.39 -18.36
CA SER A 211 8.00 26.26 -19.15
C SER A 211 8.55 27.44 -18.34
N LEU A 212 7.88 27.82 -17.25
CA LEU A 212 8.29 28.92 -16.37
C LEU A 212 9.26 28.47 -15.26
N ALA A 213 9.51 27.17 -15.11
CA ALA A 213 10.33 26.63 -14.05
C ALA A 213 11.78 27.15 -14.17
N GLY A 214 12.26 27.79 -13.10
CA GLY A 214 13.64 28.32 -13.02
C GLY A 214 13.86 29.68 -13.68
N LEU A 215 12.83 30.32 -14.24
CA LEU A 215 12.94 31.66 -14.80
C LEU A 215 13.05 32.73 -13.69
N THR A 216 13.82 33.78 -13.98
CA THR A 216 13.99 34.97 -13.13
C THR A 216 12.78 35.90 -13.20
N PHE A 217 12.72 36.88 -12.30
CA PHE A 217 11.64 37.88 -12.27
C PHE A 217 11.57 38.69 -13.57
N GLU A 218 12.72 38.97 -14.19
CA GLU A 218 12.83 39.68 -15.46
C GLU A 218 12.32 38.82 -16.62
N GLU A 219 12.76 37.56 -16.72
CA GLU A 219 12.32 36.62 -17.77
C GLU A 219 10.82 36.33 -17.69
N LEU A 220 10.26 36.20 -16.47
CA LEU A 220 8.81 36.07 -16.29
C LEU A 220 8.04 37.25 -16.90
N LYS A 221 8.54 38.49 -16.72
CA LYS A 221 7.93 39.69 -17.31
C LYS A 221 8.05 39.71 -18.83
N GLU A 222 9.18 39.25 -19.38
CA GLU A 222 9.37 39.12 -20.83
C GLU A 222 8.36 38.13 -21.45
N HIS A 223 7.98 37.10 -20.69
CA HIS A 223 6.92 36.17 -21.07
C HIS A 223 5.50 36.63 -20.71
N HIS A 224 5.34 37.89 -20.26
CA HIS A 224 4.07 38.48 -19.84
C HIS A 224 3.38 37.72 -18.68
N GLU A 225 4.17 37.12 -17.79
CA GLU A 225 3.70 36.48 -16.56
C GLU A 225 3.92 37.41 -15.36
N CYS A 226 3.10 37.22 -14.32
CA CYS A 226 3.25 37.94 -13.06
C CYS A 226 4.30 37.24 -12.18
N PRO A 227 5.36 37.92 -11.72
CA PRO A 227 6.36 37.28 -10.84
C PRO A 227 5.85 36.90 -9.45
N TYR A 228 4.66 37.38 -9.07
CA TYR A 228 4.01 37.07 -7.80
C TYR A 228 2.99 35.94 -7.93
N ASP A 229 2.68 35.48 -9.16
CA ASP A 229 1.89 34.28 -9.34
C ASP A 229 2.63 33.09 -8.73
N GLN A 230 1.93 32.32 -7.91
CA GLN A 230 2.49 31.17 -7.20
C GLN A 230 2.29 29.87 -8.00
N GLY A 231 1.43 29.88 -9.03
CA GLY A 231 1.05 28.68 -9.77
C GLY A 231 0.19 27.74 -8.94
N GLY A 232 0.38 26.42 -9.13
CA GLY A 232 -0.43 25.42 -8.41
C GLY A 232 -1.80 25.15 -9.06
N TYR A 233 -1.97 25.52 -10.33
CA TYR A 233 -3.19 25.33 -11.11
C TYR A 233 -2.87 24.88 -12.54
N PHE A 234 -3.90 24.43 -13.26
CA PHE A 234 -3.83 24.00 -14.66
C PHE A 234 -4.55 24.98 -15.56
N ILE A 235 -4.09 25.12 -16.81
CA ILE A 235 -4.79 25.88 -17.85
C ILE A 235 -5.38 24.89 -18.85
N ILE A 236 -6.71 24.76 -18.84
CA ILE A 236 -7.46 23.85 -19.71
C ILE A 236 -8.38 24.68 -20.59
N ASN A 237 -8.20 24.60 -21.90
CA ASN A 237 -8.94 25.40 -22.90
C ASN A 237 -8.94 26.90 -22.57
N GLY A 238 -7.76 27.43 -22.19
CA GLY A 238 -7.54 28.82 -21.77
C GLY A 238 -8.09 29.20 -20.41
N SER A 239 -8.80 28.29 -19.72
CA SER A 239 -9.36 28.54 -18.39
C SER A 239 -8.49 27.96 -17.29
N GLU A 240 -8.32 28.69 -16.20
CA GLU A 240 -7.58 28.23 -15.02
C GLU A 240 -8.43 27.30 -14.16
N LYS A 241 -7.83 26.20 -13.70
CA LYS A 241 -8.47 25.12 -12.94
C LYS A 241 -7.58 24.69 -11.79
N VAL A 242 -8.14 24.65 -10.58
CA VAL A 242 -7.46 24.19 -9.36
C VAL A 242 -8.10 22.88 -8.91
N LEU A 243 -7.28 21.91 -8.50
CA LEU A 243 -7.74 20.72 -7.81
C LEU A 243 -7.82 21.00 -6.31
N ILE A 244 -9.01 20.78 -5.75
CA ILE A 244 -9.26 20.96 -4.32
C ILE A 244 -9.02 19.62 -3.63
N ALA A 245 -8.16 19.66 -2.61
CA ALA A 245 -7.88 18.48 -1.79
C ALA A 245 -9.17 17.83 -1.28
N GLN A 246 -9.23 16.51 -1.37
CA GLN A 246 -10.36 15.72 -0.90
C GLN A 246 -9.96 15.01 0.39
N GLU A 247 -10.76 15.22 1.43
CA GLU A 247 -10.62 14.49 2.69
C GLU A 247 -11.27 13.10 2.58
N ARG A 248 -10.56 12.08 3.05
CA ARG A 248 -11.07 10.70 3.17
C ARG A 248 -10.55 10.03 4.42
N LEU A 249 -11.24 9.00 4.90
CA LEU A 249 -10.69 8.09 5.92
C LEU A 249 -9.41 7.45 5.39
N ALA A 250 -8.39 7.36 6.25
CA ALA A 250 -7.10 6.78 5.92
C ALA A 250 -7.23 5.30 5.52
N TYR A 251 -6.50 4.92 4.48
CA TYR A 251 -6.35 3.52 4.09
C TYR A 251 -5.51 2.75 5.09
N ASN A 252 -5.62 1.42 5.05
CA ASN A 252 -4.87 0.50 5.91
C ASN A 252 -5.05 0.74 7.41
N TYR A 253 -6.12 1.43 7.80
CA TYR A 253 -6.55 1.60 9.17
C TYR A 253 -7.86 0.85 9.41
N VAL A 254 -7.97 0.23 10.60
CA VAL A 254 -9.15 -0.55 11.00
C VAL A 254 -10.05 0.34 11.84
N TYR A 255 -11.29 0.52 11.38
CA TYR A 255 -12.32 1.29 12.06
C TYR A 255 -13.40 0.37 12.60
N ILE A 256 -13.78 0.55 13.85
CA ILE A 256 -14.83 -0.25 14.48
C ILE A 256 -15.98 0.64 14.89
N PHE A 257 -17.16 0.36 14.32
CA PHE A 257 -18.37 1.12 14.55
C PHE A 257 -19.47 0.25 15.13
N LYS A 258 -20.32 0.89 15.94
CA LYS A 258 -21.56 0.31 16.44
C LYS A 258 -22.72 0.84 15.63
N TYR A 259 -23.62 -0.03 15.19
CA TYR A 259 -24.84 0.37 14.50
C TYR A 259 -25.96 0.66 15.50
N ALA A 260 -26.78 1.65 15.16
CA ALA A 260 -27.98 1.97 15.92
C ALA A 260 -29.08 0.93 15.64
N SER A 261 -29.80 0.53 16.68
CA SER A 261 -30.98 -0.32 16.54
C SER A 261 -32.12 0.41 15.81
N PRO A 262 -32.92 -0.27 14.96
CA PRO A 262 -32.92 -1.70 14.68
C PRO A 262 -32.05 -2.07 13.46
N SER A 263 -30.89 -2.69 13.68
CA SER A 263 -30.03 -3.25 12.64
C SER A 263 -29.70 -4.71 12.93
N THR A 264 -29.63 -5.56 11.90
CA THR A 264 -29.19 -6.96 12.05
C THR A 264 -27.70 -7.06 12.41
N THR A 265 -26.91 -6.10 11.93
CA THR A 265 -25.50 -5.91 12.30
C THR A 265 -25.42 -5.06 13.56
N LEU A 266 -24.73 -5.56 14.59
CA LEU A 266 -24.50 -4.83 15.84
C LEU A 266 -23.25 -3.95 15.75
N TYR A 267 -22.17 -4.55 15.27
CA TYR A 267 -20.86 -3.92 15.14
C TYR A 267 -20.26 -4.26 13.77
N SER A 268 -19.53 -3.32 13.17
CA SER A 268 -18.67 -3.59 12.00
C SER A 268 -17.24 -3.19 12.28
N ALA A 269 -16.31 -3.99 11.78
CA ALA A 269 -14.95 -3.59 11.48
C ALA A 269 -14.88 -3.24 9.98
N GLU A 270 -14.69 -1.97 9.67
CA GLU A 270 -14.52 -1.46 8.32
C GLU A 270 -13.03 -1.23 8.06
N PHE A 271 -12.53 -1.80 6.96
CA PHE A 271 -11.11 -1.74 6.60
C PHE A 271 -10.97 -1.52 5.11
N ARG A 272 -10.24 -0.46 4.71
CA ARG A 272 -9.93 -0.20 3.30
C ARG A 272 -8.46 -0.53 3.06
N SER A 273 -8.22 -1.71 2.49
CA SER A 273 -6.89 -2.14 2.12
C SER A 273 -6.45 -1.42 0.86
N SER A 274 -5.24 -0.87 0.88
CA SER A 274 -4.59 -0.28 -0.28
C SER A 274 -3.15 -0.75 -0.37
N THR A 275 -2.67 -1.03 -1.58
CA THR A 275 -1.22 -1.11 -1.82
C THR A 275 -0.57 0.26 -1.54
N GLU A 276 0.75 0.25 -1.34
CA GLU A 276 1.56 1.46 -1.10
C GLU A 276 1.29 2.55 -2.16
N HIS A 277 1.18 2.14 -3.43
CA HIS A 277 0.95 3.02 -4.58
C HIS A 277 -0.53 3.16 -4.96
N MET A 278 -1.44 2.67 -4.13
CA MET A 278 -2.90 2.77 -4.32
C MET A 278 -3.49 2.18 -5.62
N SER A 279 -2.73 1.43 -6.42
CA SER A 279 -3.24 0.72 -7.60
C SER A 279 -4.39 -0.23 -7.32
N LYS A 280 -4.40 -0.83 -6.13
CA LYS A 280 -5.44 -1.76 -5.71
C LYS A 280 -6.00 -1.33 -4.37
N VAL A 281 -7.22 -0.78 -4.42
CA VAL A 281 -7.99 -0.47 -3.22
C VAL A 281 -9.15 -1.46 -3.08
N ARG A 282 -9.20 -2.16 -1.95
CA ARG A 282 -10.21 -3.18 -1.65
C ARG A 282 -10.77 -2.98 -0.25
N THR A 283 -12.09 -2.87 -0.17
CA THR A 283 -12.79 -2.69 1.11
C THR A 283 -13.19 -4.04 1.68
N VAL A 284 -12.85 -4.27 2.94
CA VAL A 284 -13.24 -5.43 3.74
C VAL A 284 -14.13 -4.94 4.87
N ASN A 285 -15.32 -5.52 4.98
CA ASN A 285 -16.26 -5.23 6.06
C ASN A 285 -16.51 -6.52 6.84
N LEU A 286 -15.99 -6.58 8.07
CA LEU A 286 -16.29 -7.66 9.01
C LEU A 286 -17.45 -7.22 9.90
N LYS A 287 -18.47 -8.07 10.07
CA LYS A 287 -19.71 -7.72 10.78
C LYS A 287 -20.00 -8.74 11.87
N LEU A 288 -20.37 -8.26 13.05
CA LEU A 288 -21.02 -9.08 14.07
C LEU A 288 -22.55 -8.92 13.95
N VAL A 289 -23.26 -10.03 13.75
CA VAL A 289 -24.69 -10.05 13.44
C VAL A 289 -25.48 -10.85 14.48
N THR A 290 -26.74 -10.44 14.74
CA THR A 290 -27.63 -11.13 15.70
C THR A 290 -28.33 -12.37 15.15
N ARG A 291 -28.33 -12.55 13.83
CA ARG A 291 -29.03 -13.65 13.14
C ARG A 291 -28.12 -14.26 12.10
N THR A 292 -28.28 -15.56 11.86
CA THR A 292 -27.58 -16.30 10.81
C THR A 292 -27.87 -15.69 9.44
N PHE A 293 -26.85 -15.73 8.58
CA PHE A 293 -26.73 -15.04 7.29
C PHE A 293 -28.04 -14.86 6.53
N ALA A 294 -28.38 -13.61 6.22
CA ALA A 294 -29.37 -13.27 5.22
C ALA A 294 -28.66 -12.43 4.13
N GLY A 295 -28.12 -13.09 3.10
CA GLY A 295 -27.50 -12.43 1.94
C GLY A 295 -26.19 -13.08 1.46
N ASP A 296 -25.41 -12.30 0.71
CA ASP A 296 -24.13 -12.69 0.06
C ASP A 296 -22.91 -12.72 1.01
N ASP A 297 -23.11 -12.46 2.31
CA ASP A 297 -22.04 -12.44 3.31
C ASP A 297 -21.39 -13.84 3.48
N ILE A 298 -20.09 -13.86 3.79
CA ILE A 298 -19.28 -15.08 3.95
C ILE A 298 -18.92 -15.25 5.44
N PRO A 299 -19.17 -16.41 6.06
CA PRO A 299 -18.73 -16.67 7.44
C PRO A 299 -17.21 -16.56 7.56
N ILE A 300 -16.72 -15.92 8.63
CA ILE A 300 -15.29 -15.63 8.78
C ILE A 300 -14.43 -16.90 8.70
N ARG A 301 -14.86 -18.02 9.29
CA ARG A 301 -14.11 -19.28 9.25
C ARG A 301 -13.90 -19.81 7.83
N VAL A 302 -14.83 -19.55 6.91
CA VAL A 302 -14.68 -19.93 5.50
C VAL A 302 -13.50 -19.20 4.84
N LEU A 303 -13.26 -17.93 5.20
CA LEU A 303 -12.11 -17.18 4.71
C LEU A 303 -10.79 -17.75 5.24
N PHE A 304 -10.74 -18.13 6.52
CA PHE A 304 -9.56 -18.81 7.09
C PHE A 304 -9.28 -20.15 6.40
N LEU A 305 -10.32 -20.96 6.14
CA LEU A 305 -10.18 -22.20 5.40
C LEU A 305 -9.68 -21.96 3.97
N ALA A 306 -10.19 -20.92 3.29
CA ALA A 306 -9.74 -20.54 1.96
C ALA A 306 -8.28 -20.06 1.92
N LEU A 307 -7.82 -19.40 2.98
CA LEU A 307 -6.41 -19.01 3.19
C LEU A 307 -5.50 -20.21 3.56
N GLY A 308 -6.07 -21.38 3.85
CA GLY A 308 -5.32 -22.60 4.17
C GLY A 308 -5.12 -22.84 5.68
N ILE A 309 -5.77 -22.05 6.54
CA ILE A 309 -5.81 -22.29 7.99
C ILE A 309 -6.95 -23.28 8.26
N LEU A 310 -6.60 -24.57 8.32
CA LEU A 310 -7.56 -25.67 8.36
C LEU A 310 -7.89 -26.13 9.77
N ASN A 311 -6.91 -26.15 10.66
CA ASN A 311 -7.09 -26.65 12.02
C ASN A 311 -7.90 -25.66 12.87
N ASP A 312 -8.70 -26.21 13.78
CA ASP A 312 -9.51 -25.41 14.69
C ASP A 312 -8.65 -24.64 15.69
N GLU A 313 -7.57 -25.26 16.18
CA GLU A 313 -6.59 -24.64 17.08
C GLU A 313 -5.93 -23.41 16.42
N ASP A 314 -5.40 -23.56 15.21
CA ASP A 314 -4.78 -22.44 14.47
C ASP A 314 -5.76 -21.27 14.24
N PHE A 315 -7.02 -21.56 13.95
CA PHE A 315 -8.06 -20.52 13.80
C PHE A 315 -8.38 -19.83 15.12
N ILE A 316 -8.45 -20.58 16.22
CA ILE A 316 -8.66 -20.02 17.56
C ILE A 316 -7.48 -19.12 17.91
N ASP A 317 -6.24 -19.58 17.74
CA ASP A 317 -5.02 -18.83 18.09
C ASP A 317 -4.87 -17.54 17.26
N CYS A 318 -5.39 -17.52 16.02
CA CYS A 318 -5.40 -16.30 15.21
C CYS A 318 -6.32 -15.20 15.78
N ILE A 319 -7.40 -15.55 16.48
CA ILE A 319 -8.41 -14.59 16.96
C ILE A 319 -8.34 -14.40 18.48
N CYS A 320 -8.09 -15.48 19.22
CA CYS A 320 -8.08 -15.56 20.67
C CYS A 320 -6.63 -15.54 21.15
N LEU A 321 -6.05 -14.34 21.24
CA LEU A 321 -4.64 -14.15 21.64
C LEU A 321 -4.37 -14.59 23.09
N ASP A 322 -5.40 -14.60 23.94
CA ASP A 322 -5.36 -15.16 25.29
C ASP A 322 -6.25 -16.41 25.33
N SER A 323 -5.64 -17.57 25.53
CA SER A 323 -6.32 -18.86 25.62
C SER A 323 -7.24 -19.00 26.85
N HIS A 324 -7.16 -18.06 27.80
CA HIS A 324 -7.96 -18.05 29.03
C HIS A 324 -9.18 -17.12 28.95
N ASP A 325 -9.47 -16.50 27.80
CA ASP A 325 -10.62 -15.61 27.64
C ASP A 325 -11.89 -16.38 27.23
N PRO A 326 -12.78 -16.73 28.17
CA PRO A 326 -13.96 -17.56 27.86
C PRO A 326 -14.98 -16.83 26.99
N GLU A 327 -15.00 -15.49 27.01
CA GLU A 327 -15.99 -14.70 26.27
C GLU A 327 -15.68 -14.70 24.77
N ILE A 328 -14.42 -14.41 24.41
CA ILE A 328 -13.96 -14.47 23.02
C ILE A 328 -14.01 -15.92 22.53
N LEU A 329 -13.49 -16.87 23.33
CA LEU A 329 -13.45 -18.28 22.94
C LEU A 329 -14.85 -18.83 22.61
N LYS A 330 -15.87 -18.50 23.41
CA LYS A 330 -17.25 -18.91 23.15
C LYS A 330 -17.78 -18.41 21.81
N ILE A 331 -17.48 -17.17 21.44
CA ILE A 331 -17.89 -16.61 20.15
C ILE A 331 -17.14 -17.32 19.02
N VAL A 332 -15.83 -17.49 19.14
CA VAL A 332 -15.01 -18.17 18.13
C VAL A 332 -15.46 -19.61 17.91
N LEU A 333 -15.76 -20.37 18.97
CA LEU A 333 -16.29 -21.73 18.89
C LEU A 333 -17.64 -21.78 18.15
N SER A 334 -18.53 -20.80 18.36
CA SER A 334 -19.79 -20.71 17.62
C SER A 334 -19.59 -20.54 16.11
N CYS A 335 -18.54 -19.82 15.68
CA CYS A 335 -18.18 -19.69 14.27
C CYS A 335 -17.69 -21.02 13.67
N ILE A 336 -17.00 -21.85 14.45
CA ILE A 336 -16.55 -23.19 14.03
C ILE A 336 -17.78 -24.08 13.82
N ASP A 337 -18.68 -24.12 14.80
CA ASP A 337 -19.91 -24.92 14.73
C ASP A 337 -20.78 -24.55 13.53
N GLU A 338 -20.91 -23.26 13.22
CA GLU A 338 -21.68 -22.77 12.07
C GLU A 338 -21.12 -23.26 10.73
N THR A 339 -19.79 -23.40 10.62
CA THR A 339 -19.12 -23.80 9.36
C THR A 339 -18.69 -25.27 9.31
N ARG A 340 -19.13 -26.11 10.24
CA ARG A 340 -18.70 -27.50 10.40
C ARG A 340 -18.80 -28.37 9.13
N ALA A 341 -19.71 -28.03 8.22
CA ALA A 341 -19.88 -28.73 6.93
C ALA A 341 -18.76 -28.46 5.92
N ILE A 342 -17.96 -27.41 6.10
CA ILE A 342 -16.87 -27.00 5.20
C ILE A 342 -15.54 -27.39 5.84
N GLN A 343 -14.97 -28.50 5.38
CA GLN A 343 -13.78 -29.11 6.00
C GLN A 343 -12.52 -29.04 5.12
N SER A 344 -12.59 -28.45 3.93
CA SER A 344 -11.45 -28.34 3.04
C SER A 344 -11.36 -26.99 2.36
N GLN A 345 -10.13 -26.59 2.06
CA GLN A 345 -9.82 -25.34 1.34
C GLN A 345 -10.57 -25.27 0.01
N ASN A 346 -10.61 -26.35 -0.77
CA ASN A 346 -11.30 -26.37 -2.07
C ASN A 346 -12.82 -26.21 -1.94
N ILE A 347 -13.44 -26.71 -0.86
CA ILE A 347 -14.87 -26.50 -0.61
C ILE A 347 -15.12 -25.04 -0.19
N ALA A 348 -14.24 -24.48 0.64
CA ALA A 348 -14.32 -23.06 1.02
C ALA A 348 -14.17 -22.12 -0.19
N LEU A 349 -13.20 -22.39 -1.07
CA LEU A 349 -13.00 -21.63 -2.31
C LEU A 349 -14.21 -21.73 -3.25
N ASP A 350 -14.79 -22.92 -3.43
CA ASP A 350 -16.02 -23.09 -4.23
C ASP A 350 -17.21 -22.35 -3.59
N PHE A 351 -17.31 -22.35 -2.25
CA PHE A 351 -18.34 -21.63 -1.52
C PHE A 351 -18.25 -20.11 -1.71
N ILE A 352 -17.03 -19.56 -1.77
CA ILE A 352 -16.78 -18.14 -2.06
C ILE A 352 -17.16 -17.82 -3.51
N ALA A 353 -16.65 -18.58 -4.49
CA ALA A 353 -16.90 -18.31 -5.89
C ALA A 353 -18.38 -18.40 -6.30
N ARG A 354 -19.17 -19.27 -5.66
CA ARG A 354 -20.63 -19.38 -5.90
C ARG A 354 -21.41 -18.11 -5.57
N ARG A 355 -20.87 -17.27 -4.67
CA ARG A 355 -21.45 -15.97 -4.29
C ARG A 355 -20.94 -14.82 -5.16
N GLY A 356 -19.99 -15.10 -6.06
CA GLY A 356 -19.47 -14.15 -7.02
C GLY A 356 -20.11 -14.29 -8.41
N ASN A 357 -19.54 -13.56 -9.37
CA ASN A 357 -20.02 -13.51 -10.76
C ASN A 357 -19.81 -14.82 -11.56
N THR A 358 -19.10 -15.80 -11.00
CA THR A 358 -18.75 -17.07 -11.66
C THR A 358 -19.59 -18.24 -11.16
N SER A 359 -20.74 -17.99 -10.53
CA SER A 359 -21.62 -19.02 -9.95
C SER A 359 -21.94 -20.18 -10.89
N ASN A 360 -22.15 -19.87 -12.19
CA ASN A 360 -22.53 -20.82 -13.24
C ASN A 360 -21.33 -21.52 -13.90
N ALA A 361 -20.09 -21.16 -13.58
CA ALA A 361 -18.91 -21.80 -14.13
C ALA A 361 -18.71 -23.22 -13.55
N VAL A 362 -17.93 -24.06 -14.23
CA VAL A 362 -17.57 -25.39 -13.71
C VAL A 362 -16.72 -25.24 -12.43
N ARG A 363 -16.80 -26.23 -11.54
CA ARG A 363 -16.20 -26.17 -10.19
C ARG A 363 -14.73 -25.80 -10.20
N GLU A 364 -13.95 -26.37 -11.09
CA GLU A 364 -12.51 -26.12 -11.22
C GLU A 364 -12.24 -24.64 -11.49
N LYS A 365 -12.93 -24.05 -12.48
CA LYS A 365 -12.84 -22.62 -12.81
C LYS A 365 -13.29 -21.71 -11.66
N ARG A 366 -14.29 -22.13 -10.88
CA ARG A 366 -14.73 -21.39 -9.69
C ARG A 366 -13.65 -21.36 -8.61
N ILE A 367 -13.03 -22.51 -8.33
CA ILE A 367 -11.95 -22.61 -7.33
C ILE A 367 -10.77 -21.73 -7.77
N GLU A 368 -10.37 -21.80 -9.05
CA GLU A 368 -9.28 -20.98 -9.58
C GLU A 368 -9.58 -19.47 -9.49
N TYR A 369 -10.80 -19.08 -9.85
CA TYR A 369 -11.25 -17.70 -9.71
C TYR A 369 -11.21 -17.22 -8.24
N ALA A 370 -11.71 -18.03 -7.30
CA ALA A 370 -11.64 -17.72 -5.88
C ALA A 370 -10.19 -17.64 -5.37
N LYS A 371 -9.29 -18.52 -5.83
CA LYS A 371 -7.86 -18.44 -5.52
C LYS A 371 -7.28 -17.10 -5.97
N ASN A 372 -7.58 -16.67 -7.19
CA ASN A 372 -7.11 -15.38 -7.69
C ASN A 372 -7.60 -14.22 -6.80
N ILE A 373 -8.86 -14.23 -6.37
CA ILE A 373 -9.38 -13.21 -5.44
C ILE A 373 -8.62 -13.25 -4.11
N ILE A 374 -8.50 -14.41 -3.47
CA ILE A 374 -7.84 -14.53 -2.16
C ILE A 374 -6.36 -14.13 -2.24
N TYR A 375 -5.66 -14.49 -3.31
CA TYR A 375 -4.23 -14.24 -3.45
C TYR A 375 -3.93 -12.81 -3.89
N ASN A 376 -4.73 -12.24 -4.78
CA ASN A 376 -4.38 -11.00 -5.48
C ASN A 376 -5.29 -9.81 -5.19
N GLU A 377 -6.48 -10.03 -4.61
CA GLU A 377 -7.44 -8.98 -4.30
C GLU A 377 -7.78 -8.88 -2.80
N PHE A 378 -7.69 -9.96 -2.04
CA PHE A 378 -7.96 -9.94 -0.62
C PHE A 378 -6.75 -9.39 0.15
N LEU A 379 -6.97 -8.30 0.91
CA LEU A 379 -5.96 -7.61 1.72
C LEU A 379 -4.64 -7.33 0.98
N PRO A 380 -4.65 -6.61 -0.15
CA PRO A 380 -3.47 -6.36 -0.97
C PRO A 380 -2.33 -5.63 -0.23
N HIS A 381 -2.65 -4.88 0.83
CA HIS A 381 -1.65 -4.22 1.68
C HIS A 381 -0.73 -5.18 2.45
N VAL A 382 -1.19 -6.40 2.74
CA VAL A 382 -0.36 -7.44 3.39
C VAL A 382 0.57 -8.10 2.37
N GLY A 383 0.10 -8.21 1.13
CA GLY A 383 0.87 -8.77 0.02
C GLY A 383 -0.02 -9.38 -1.06
N VAL A 384 0.58 -9.59 -2.23
CA VAL A 384 -0.07 -10.11 -3.43
C VAL A 384 0.63 -11.41 -3.83
N GLY A 385 -0.15 -12.46 -4.10
CA GLY A 385 0.35 -13.79 -4.43
C GLY A 385 0.22 -14.81 -3.31
N ILE A 386 0.61 -16.04 -3.61
CA ILE A 386 0.34 -17.25 -2.78
C ILE A 386 1.10 -17.21 -1.45
N GLY A 387 2.28 -16.60 -1.39
CA GLY A 387 3.15 -16.59 -0.21
C GLY A 387 2.61 -15.83 1.00
N PHE A 388 1.56 -15.02 0.83
CA PHE A 388 1.06 -14.12 1.88
C PHE A 388 -0.19 -14.64 2.62
N ASN A 389 -0.65 -15.86 2.30
CA ASN A 389 -1.93 -16.36 2.82
C ASN A 389 -1.96 -16.47 4.35
N LEU A 390 -0.89 -16.96 4.96
CA LEU A 390 -0.79 -17.06 6.42
C LEU A 390 -0.79 -15.67 7.07
N THR A 391 0.00 -14.73 6.54
CA THR A 391 0.06 -13.35 7.03
C THR A 391 -1.29 -12.64 6.90
N LYS A 392 -2.02 -12.88 5.80
CA LYS A 392 -3.40 -12.41 5.61
C LYS A 392 -4.34 -13.01 6.64
N GLY A 393 -4.16 -14.29 6.98
CA GLY A 393 -4.87 -14.97 8.05
C GLY A 393 -4.65 -14.31 9.41
N TYR A 394 -3.41 -14.02 9.78
CA TYR A 394 -3.11 -13.29 11.02
C TYR A 394 -3.72 -11.90 11.05
N PHE A 395 -3.66 -11.14 9.95
CA PHE A 395 -4.29 -9.83 9.90
C PHE A 395 -5.82 -9.91 10.01
N LEU A 396 -6.46 -10.89 9.35
CA LEU A 396 -7.89 -11.14 9.50
C LEU A 396 -8.24 -11.55 10.94
N GLY A 397 -7.37 -12.30 11.60
CA GLY A 397 -7.46 -12.64 13.02
C GLY A 397 -7.42 -11.40 13.91
N TYR A 398 -6.46 -10.51 13.67
CA TYR A 398 -6.36 -9.21 14.33
C TYR A 398 -7.62 -8.33 14.13
N LEU A 399 -8.18 -8.29 12.91
CA LEU A 399 -9.45 -7.60 12.63
C LEU A 399 -10.59 -8.14 13.49
N ALA A 400 -10.74 -9.46 13.54
CA ALA A 400 -11.76 -10.14 14.33
C ALA A 400 -11.55 -9.90 15.83
N HIS A 401 -10.33 -10.06 16.32
CA HIS A 401 -9.97 -9.82 17.72
C HIS A 401 -10.32 -8.40 18.14
N ARG A 402 -9.91 -7.39 17.34
CA ARG A 402 -10.25 -5.99 17.61
C ARG A 402 -11.75 -5.76 17.66
N LEU A 403 -12.51 -6.34 16.73
CA LEU A 403 -13.96 -6.23 16.72
C LEU A 403 -14.55 -6.78 18.03
N LEU A 404 -14.09 -7.97 18.46
CA LEU A 404 -14.57 -8.61 19.68
C LEU A 404 -14.23 -7.80 20.94
N LEU A 405 -13.02 -7.26 21.05
CA LEU A 405 -12.64 -6.38 22.16
C LEU A 405 -13.60 -5.19 22.30
N SER A 406 -13.96 -4.56 21.19
CA SER A 406 -14.91 -3.44 21.19
C SER A 406 -16.34 -3.87 21.48
N THR A 407 -16.74 -5.09 21.08
CA THR A 407 -18.08 -5.60 21.39
C THR A 407 -18.26 -5.99 22.86
N LEU A 408 -17.16 -6.35 23.52
CA LEU A 408 -17.08 -6.69 24.94
C LEU A 408 -16.75 -5.45 25.81
N ASP A 409 -16.81 -4.25 25.23
CA ASP A 409 -16.50 -2.97 25.89
C ASP A 409 -15.08 -2.93 26.52
N ARG A 410 -14.14 -3.76 26.04
CA ARG A 410 -12.73 -3.78 26.46
C ARG A 410 -11.88 -2.77 25.69
N ARG A 411 -12.43 -2.22 24.60
CA ARG A 411 -11.83 -1.17 23.78
C ARG A 411 -12.89 -0.21 23.28
N GLU A 412 -12.61 1.08 23.33
CA GLU A 412 -13.50 2.11 22.80
C GLU A 412 -13.70 1.99 21.28
N LEU A 413 -14.85 2.47 20.80
CA LEU A 413 -15.18 2.52 19.38
C LEU A 413 -14.38 3.61 18.67
N ASP A 414 -14.20 3.46 17.37
CA ASP A 414 -13.48 4.46 16.58
C ASP A 414 -14.39 5.67 16.28
N ASP A 415 -13.86 6.87 16.52
CA ASP A 415 -14.48 8.13 16.11
C ASP A 415 -14.27 8.38 14.62
N ARG A 416 -15.36 8.69 13.90
CA ARG A 416 -15.36 8.98 12.45
C ARG A 416 -14.80 10.36 12.12
N ASP A 417 -14.89 11.29 13.06
CA ASP A 417 -14.53 12.69 12.86
C ASP A 417 -13.10 12.98 13.35
N HIS A 418 -12.37 11.95 13.81
CA HIS A 418 -11.01 12.10 14.26
C HIS A 418 -10.06 12.35 13.08
N PHE A 419 -9.67 13.62 12.91
CA PHE A 419 -8.76 14.09 11.85
C PHE A 419 -7.44 13.30 11.74
N GLY A 420 -6.91 12.77 12.85
CA GLY A 420 -5.69 11.95 12.84
C GLY A 420 -5.83 10.63 12.07
N LYS A 421 -7.07 10.22 11.74
CA LYS A 421 -7.39 9.05 10.92
C LYS A 421 -7.94 9.43 9.54
N ASN A 422 -7.87 10.71 9.18
CA ASN A 422 -8.21 11.19 7.85
C ASN A 422 -6.93 11.45 7.05
N ALA A 423 -7.03 11.30 5.74
CA ALA A 423 -5.98 11.60 4.79
C ALA A 423 -6.48 12.66 3.80
N LEU A 424 -5.61 13.61 3.46
CA LEU A 424 -5.86 14.59 2.40
C LEU A 424 -5.28 14.07 1.08
N ILE A 425 -6.13 14.00 0.07
CA ILE A 425 -5.75 13.61 -1.29
C ILE A 425 -5.67 14.87 -2.15
N TRP A 426 -4.45 15.29 -2.49
CA TRP A 426 -4.17 16.53 -3.24
C TRP A 426 -4.33 16.37 -4.75
N LEU A 427 -3.89 15.24 -5.31
CA LEU A 427 -4.13 14.86 -6.70
C LEU A 427 -5.06 13.66 -6.76
N VAL A 428 -6.24 13.90 -7.32
CA VAL A 428 -7.12 12.84 -7.83
C VAL A 428 -6.99 12.91 -9.34
N LEU A 429 -6.29 11.93 -9.93
CA LEU A 429 -6.36 11.66 -11.37
C LEU A 429 -7.18 10.39 -11.60
#